data_AF-A0A1T5E1T7-F1
#
_entry.id   AF-A0A1T5E1T7-F1
#
_cell.length_a   1.000
_cell.length_b   1.000
_cell.length_c   1.000
_cell.angle_alpha   90.00
_cell.angle_beta   90.00
_cell.angle_gamma   90.00
#
_symmetry.space_group_name_H-M   'P 1'
#
loop_
_entity.id
_entity.type
_entity.pdbx_description
1 polymer ?
#
loop_
_entity_poly.entity_id
_entity_poly.type
_entity_poly.pdbx_seq_one_letter_code
_entity_poly.pdbx_strand_id
1 'polypeptide(L)'
;MNSTIEIPKTVKVELLKDAPNWENLLKLTLEHFNCSTGTLHFLDNDSLLQLQAQQGIPEFLIPKLSTIPIGKGMAGIAAERRKPVEMCNLQTDDSGVARPSAKDTKVEGSLAAPLMYNEKLYGTIGIAKPVPYDFTEAETNLLMKIGESISQKLNR
;
A
#
# COMPACT_ATOMS: atom_id res chain seq x y z
N MET A 1 2.26 -1.16 -27.17
CA MET A 1 2.16 -2.57 -26.79
C MET A 1 1.52 -2.62 -25.42
N ASN A 2 0.21 -2.90 -25.33
CA ASN A 2 -0.47 -3.04 -24.05
C ASN A 2 -0.17 -4.44 -23.49
N SER A 3 0.98 -4.58 -22.83
CA SER A 3 1.21 -5.74 -21.98
C SER A 3 0.26 -5.60 -20.81
N THR A 4 -0.83 -6.36 -20.81
CA THR A 4 -1.76 -6.43 -19.67
C THR A 4 -0.98 -6.94 -18.48
N ILE A 5 -0.66 -6.06 -17.53
CA ILE A 5 -0.06 -6.47 -16.27
C ILE A 5 -1.07 -7.35 -15.54
N GLU A 6 -0.74 -8.63 -15.38
CA GLU A 6 -1.56 -9.57 -14.61
C GLU A 6 -1.10 -9.59 -13.15
N ILE A 7 -2.06 -9.47 -12.23
CA ILE A 7 -1.79 -9.62 -10.80
C ILE A 7 -1.45 -11.08 -10.46
N PRO A 8 -0.70 -11.35 -9.38
CA PRO A 8 -0.37 -12.71 -8.97
C PRO A 8 -1.62 -13.59 -8.81
N LYS A 9 -1.57 -14.83 -9.32
CA LYS A 9 -2.71 -15.75 -9.29
C LYS A 9 -3.27 -15.95 -7.87
N THR A 10 -2.41 -16.00 -6.87
CA THR A 10 -2.79 -16.14 -5.45
C THR A 10 -3.62 -14.95 -4.97
N VAL A 11 -3.16 -13.71 -5.25
CA VAL A 11 -3.90 -12.47 -4.95
C VAL A 11 -5.24 -12.44 -5.70
N LYS A 12 -5.25 -12.84 -6.98
CA LYS A 12 -6.47 -12.91 -7.78
C LYS A 12 -7.50 -13.88 -7.18
N VAL A 13 -7.06 -15.06 -6.75
CA VAL A 13 -7.94 -16.06 -6.13
C VAL A 13 -8.55 -15.54 -4.82
N GLU A 14 -7.78 -14.83 -4.00
CA GLU A 14 -8.30 -14.22 -2.77
C GLU A 14 -9.36 -13.15 -3.08
N LEU A 15 -9.12 -12.29 -4.07
CA LEU A 15 -10.06 -11.24 -4.49
C LEU A 15 -11.37 -11.76 -5.08
N LEU A 16 -11.38 -12.97 -5.65
CA LEU A 16 -12.57 -13.59 -6.23
C LEU A 16 -13.54 -14.14 -5.19
N LYS A 17 -13.13 -14.29 -3.93
CA LYS A 17 -14.02 -14.73 -2.85
C LYS A 17 -15.10 -13.68 -2.58
N ASP A 18 -16.25 -14.11 -2.08
CA ASP A 18 -17.36 -13.19 -1.74
C ASP A 18 -16.91 -12.19 -0.66
N ALA A 19 -16.27 -12.69 0.39
CA ALA A 19 -15.61 -11.91 1.43
C ALA A 19 -14.10 -12.21 1.42
N PRO A 20 -13.28 -11.40 0.73
CA PRO A 20 -11.82 -11.55 0.74
C PRO A 20 -11.26 -11.35 2.15
N ASN A 21 -10.25 -12.13 2.51
CA ASN A 21 -9.47 -11.87 3.71
C ASN A 21 -8.37 -10.87 3.36
N TRP A 22 -8.51 -9.62 3.83
CA TRP A 22 -7.57 -8.54 3.54
C TRP A 22 -6.17 -8.76 4.12
N GLU A 23 -6.06 -9.38 5.30
CA GLU A 23 -4.77 -9.76 5.89
C GLU A 23 -4.04 -10.79 5.03
N ASN A 24 -4.77 -11.83 4.57
CA ASN A 24 -4.19 -12.82 3.68
C ASN A 24 -3.83 -12.22 2.32
N LEU A 25 -4.66 -11.33 1.79
CA LEU A 25 -4.37 -10.63 0.54
C LEU A 25 -3.08 -9.82 0.65
N LEU A 26 -2.94 -9.02 1.70
CA LEU A 26 -1.74 -8.22 1.95
C LEU A 26 -0.51 -9.13 2.10
N LYS A 27 -0.63 -10.22 2.85
CA LYS A 27 0.43 -11.22 3.00
C LYS A 27 0.89 -11.79 1.66
N LEU A 28 -0.04 -12.22 0.80
CA LEU A 28 0.25 -12.75 -0.53
C LEU A 28 0.90 -11.69 -1.44
N THR A 29 0.48 -10.43 -1.32
CA THR A 29 1.16 -9.32 -2.00
C THR A 29 2.59 -9.17 -1.48
N LEU A 30 2.80 -9.11 -0.18
CA LEU A 30 4.15 -8.96 0.41
C LEU A 30 5.08 -10.10 0.02
N GLU A 31 4.60 -11.35 0.04
CA GLU A 31 5.36 -12.52 -0.40
C GLU A 31 5.76 -12.39 -1.87
N HIS A 32 4.88 -11.90 -2.75
CA HIS A 32 5.19 -11.73 -4.16
C HIS A 32 6.29 -10.68 -4.41
N PHE A 33 6.28 -9.59 -3.65
CA PHE A 33 7.25 -8.50 -3.75
C PHE A 33 8.51 -8.75 -2.89
N ASN A 34 8.63 -9.89 -2.23
CA ASN A 34 9.68 -10.16 -1.23
C ASN A 34 9.80 -9.01 -0.20
N CYS A 35 8.66 -8.53 0.29
CA CYS A 35 8.56 -7.46 1.29
C CYS A 35 8.22 -8.07 2.65
N SER A 36 8.70 -7.46 3.72
CA SER A 36 8.50 -7.96 5.09
C SER A 36 7.38 -7.22 5.82
N THR A 37 7.11 -5.99 5.41
CA THR A 37 6.23 -5.05 6.08
C THR A 37 5.26 -4.45 5.08
N GLY A 38 4.00 -4.28 5.47
CA GLY A 38 3.01 -3.63 4.63
C GLY A 38 1.75 -3.23 5.38
N THR A 39 0.96 -2.39 4.72
CA THR A 39 -0.34 -1.94 5.23
C THR A 39 -1.34 -1.82 4.09
N LEU A 40 -2.61 -2.06 4.39
CA LEU A 40 -3.73 -1.78 3.51
C LEU A 40 -4.70 -0.88 4.25
N HIS A 41 -5.06 0.25 3.65
CA HIS A 41 -6.02 1.19 4.19
C HIS A 41 -7.15 1.41 3.20
N PHE A 42 -8.38 1.52 3.70
CA PHE A 42 -9.54 1.96 2.93
C PHE A 42 -9.93 3.38 3.30
N LEU A 43 -10.39 4.14 2.32
CA LEU A 43 -10.88 5.49 2.52
C LEU A 43 -12.29 5.43 3.12
N ASP A 44 -12.52 6.12 4.24
CA ASP A 44 -13.84 6.28 4.82
C ASP A 44 -14.57 7.54 4.29
N ASN A 45 -15.77 7.78 4.82
CA ASN A 45 -16.60 8.91 4.42
C ASN A 45 -16.05 10.28 4.88
N ASP A 46 -15.18 10.29 5.89
CA ASP A 46 -14.55 11.50 6.43
C ASP A 46 -13.22 11.82 5.71
N SER A 47 -12.94 11.14 4.60
CA SER A 47 -11.68 11.25 3.85
C SER A 47 -10.44 10.87 4.67
N LEU A 48 -10.57 9.86 5.53
CA LEU A 48 -9.48 9.28 6.30
C LEU A 48 -9.18 7.87 5.80
N LEU A 49 -7.89 7.53 5.71
CA LEU A 49 -7.43 6.18 5.39
C LEU A 49 -7.44 5.33 6.67
N GLN A 50 -8.32 4.34 6.73
CA GLN A 50 -8.51 3.44 7.86
C GLN A 50 -7.84 2.09 7.60
N LEU A 51 -6.98 1.65 8.52
CA LEU A 51 -6.21 0.42 8.42
C LEU A 51 -7.14 -0.80 8.43
N GLN A 52 -6.96 -1.69 7.45
CA GLN A 52 -7.74 -2.91 7.25
C GLN A 52 -6.91 -4.18 7.37
N ALA A 53 -5.63 -4.08 7.03
CA ALA A 53 -4.66 -5.15 7.17
C ALA A 53 -3.28 -4.56 7.40
N GLN A 54 -2.46 -5.27 8.16
CA GLN A 54 -1.08 -4.91 8.40
C GLN A 54 -0.22 -6.15 8.62
N GLN A 55 1.03 -6.07 8.19
CA GLN A 55 2.00 -7.12 8.48
C GLN A 55 3.36 -6.49 8.74
N GLY A 56 4.09 -7.04 9.70
CA GLY A 56 5.44 -6.59 10.06
C GLY A 56 5.49 -5.25 10.80
N ILE A 57 4.35 -4.67 11.21
CA ILE A 57 4.31 -3.43 11.97
C ILE A 57 4.43 -3.73 13.48
N PRO A 58 5.36 -3.11 14.21
CA PRO A 58 5.42 -3.19 15.66
C PRO A 58 4.10 -2.75 16.32
N GLU A 59 3.62 -3.49 17.32
CA GLU A 59 2.30 -3.26 17.95
C GLU A 59 2.10 -1.82 18.44
N PHE A 60 3.15 -1.21 19.01
CA PHE A 60 3.10 0.17 19.52
C PHE A 60 2.91 1.23 18.42
N LEU A 61 3.15 0.88 17.14
CA LEU A 61 2.95 1.78 16.00
C LEU A 61 1.57 1.62 15.35
N ILE A 62 0.88 0.50 15.57
CA ILE A 62 -0.43 0.23 14.97
C ILE A 62 -1.42 1.38 15.25
N PRO A 63 -1.56 1.92 16.48
CA PRO A 63 -2.47 3.05 16.73
C PRO A 63 -2.09 4.34 16.00
N LYS A 64 -0.81 4.52 15.62
CA LYS A 64 -0.35 5.70 14.87
C LYS A 64 -0.60 5.56 13.37
N LEU A 65 -0.75 4.32 12.88
CA LEU A 65 -0.97 3.99 11.48
C LEU A 65 -2.42 3.59 11.19
N SER A 66 -3.26 3.45 12.22
CA SER A 66 -4.66 3.04 12.08
C SER A 66 -5.47 4.02 11.24
N THR A 67 -5.20 5.31 11.38
CA THR A 67 -5.93 6.39 10.71
C THR A 67 -4.94 7.40 10.13
N ILE A 68 -4.97 7.57 8.81
CA ILE A 68 -4.04 8.46 8.09
C ILE A 68 -4.86 9.47 7.28
N PRO A 69 -4.80 10.78 7.63
CA PRO A 69 -5.30 11.83 6.77
C PRO A 69 -4.65 11.86 5.39
N ILE A 70 -5.43 12.26 4.38
CA ILE A 70 -4.94 12.57 3.04
C ILE A 70 -3.85 13.65 3.12
N GLY A 71 -2.82 13.52 2.28
CA GLY A 71 -1.66 14.42 2.23
C GLY A 71 -0.66 14.25 3.38
N LYS A 72 -0.84 13.25 4.27
CA LYS A 72 0.04 13.05 5.44
C LYS A 72 0.71 11.68 5.44
N GLY A 73 2.03 11.63 5.33
CA GLY A 73 2.78 10.38 5.23
C GLY A 73 2.73 9.79 3.82
N MET A 74 3.51 8.76 3.53
CA MET A 74 3.56 8.13 2.20
C MET A 74 2.18 7.68 1.71
N ALA A 75 1.39 6.99 2.55
CA ALA A 75 0.03 6.58 2.22
C ALA A 75 -0.88 7.78 1.91
N GLY A 76 -0.94 8.76 2.81
CA GLY A 76 -1.76 9.96 2.61
C GLY A 76 -1.38 10.75 1.35
N ILE A 77 -0.08 10.84 1.03
CA ILE A 77 0.44 11.56 -0.14
C ILE A 77 0.18 10.77 -1.44
N ALA A 78 0.29 9.44 -1.41
CA ALA A 78 -0.06 8.60 -2.55
C ALA A 78 -1.55 8.74 -2.88
N ALA A 79 -2.40 8.79 -1.86
CA ALA A 79 -3.83 9.06 -1.99
C ALA A 79 -4.12 10.47 -2.53
N GLU A 80 -3.49 11.51 -1.98
CA GLU A 80 -3.66 12.90 -2.40
C GLU A 80 -3.28 13.10 -3.87
N ARG A 81 -2.10 12.59 -4.26
CA ARG A 81 -1.56 12.73 -5.62
C ARG A 81 -2.23 11.79 -6.62
N ARG A 82 -2.97 10.78 -6.14
CA ARG A 82 -3.48 9.64 -6.93
C ARG A 82 -2.39 8.99 -7.78
N LYS A 83 -1.18 8.94 -7.23
CA LYS A 83 0.04 8.42 -7.85
C LYS A 83 0.83 7.64 -6.82
N PRO A 84 1.61 6.63 -7.24
CA PRO A 84 2.48 5.92 -6.31
C PRO A 84 3.54 6.88 -5.72
N VAL A 85 3.95 6.59 -4.49
CA VAL A 85 5.01 7.27 -3.76
C VAL A 85 6.02 6.22 -3.35
N GLU A 86 7.26 6.42 -3.76
CA GLU A 86 8.38 5.53 -3.49
C GLU A 86 9.45 6.24 -2.69
N MET A 87 10.15 5.51 -1.82
CA MET A 87 11.37 5.95 -1.17
C MET A 87 12.39 4.81 -1.17
N CYS A 88 13.57 5.09 -1.74
CA CYS A 88 14.73 4.19 -1.71
C CYS A 88 15.16 3.87 -0.27
N ASN A 89 15.18 4.90 0.59
CA ASN A 89 15.46 4.76 2.01
C ASN A 89 14.60 5.73 2.84
N LEU A 90 13.56 5.18 3.48
CA LEU A 90 12.65 5.92 4.33
C LEU A 90 13.35 6.54 5.55
N GLN A 91 14.44 5.96 6.05
CA GLN A 91 15.15 6.46 7.23
C GLN A 91 15.85 7.79 6.95
N THR A 92 16.40 7.94 5.74
CA THR A 92 17.16 9.12 5.31
C THR A 92 16.28 10.17 4.62
N ASP A 93 14.95 10.02 4.63
CA ASP A 93 14.06 11.02 4.03
C ASP A 93 14.06 12.32 4.84
N ASP A 94 14.50 13.40 4.19
CA ASP A 94 14.44 14.77 4.69
C ASP A 94 13.35 15.61 3.97
N SER A 95 12.59 15.00 3.05
CA SER A 95 11.55 15.71 2.29
C SER A 95 10.29 16.04 3.11
N GLY A 96 10.17 15.46 4.31
CA GLY A 96 8.99 15.59 5.19
C GLY A 96 7.79 14.73 4.75
N VAL A 97 7.96 13.88 3.74
CA VAL A 97 6.94 12.95 3.24
C VAL A 97 6.80 11.75 4.18
N ALA A 98 7.91 11.26 4.76
CA ALA A 98 7.88 10.20 5.76
C ALA A 98 7.44 10.75 7.13
N ARG A 99 6.43 10.13 7.76
CA ARG A 99 6.09 10.46 9.15
C ARG A 99 7.21 9.96 10.08
N PRO A 100 7.48 10.63 11.21
CA PRO A 100 8.42 10.13 12.20
C PRO A 100 8.11 8.69 12.65
N SER A 101 6.82 8.38 12.86
CA SER A 101 6.38 7.02 13.21
C SER A 101 6.62 5.97 12.13
N ALA A 102 6.79 6.37 10.87
CA ALA A 102 7.18 5.44 9.81
C ALA A 102 8.66 5.09 9.92
N LYS A 103 9.53 6.02 10.35
CA LYS A 103 10.96 5.73 10.61
C LYS A 103 11.13 4.71 11.75
N ASP A 104 10.25 4.75 12.75
CA ASP A 104 10.24 3.79 13.87
C ASP A 104 10.02 2.32 13.44
N THR A 105 9.51 2.07 12.23
CA THR A 105 9.36 0.71 11.68
C THR A 105 10.70 0.09 11.24
N LYS A 106 11.77 0.89 11.16
CA LYS A 106 13.11 0.50 10.67
C LYS A 106 13.13 -0.09 9.26
N VAL A 107 12.09 0.15 8.47
CA VAL A 107 12.08 -0.18 7.04
C VAL A 107 12.81 0.91 6.27
N GLU A 108 13.33 0.54 5.10
CA GLU A 108 14.09 1.42 4.24
C GLU A 108 13.37 1.56 2.90
N GLY A 109 13.56 0.63 1.96
CA GLY A 109 12.89 0.65 0.66
C GLY A 109 11.37 0.50 0.82
N SER A 110 10.62 1.53 0.43
CA SER A 110 9.18 1.62 0.67
C SER A 110 8.42 2.11 -0.56
N LEU A 111 7.27 1.49 -0.84
CA LEU A 111 6.38 1.87 -1.93
C LEU A 111 4.94 1.91 -1.44
N ALA A 112 4.26 3.03 -1.68
CA ALA A 112 2.84 3.21 -1.42
C ALA A 112 2.10 3.52 -2.72
N ALA A 113 0.98 2.83 -2.97
CA ALA A 113 0.16 3.00 -4.16
C ALA A 113 -1.30 3.30 -3.77
N PRO A 114 -1.98 4.24 -4.45
CA PRO A 114 -3.41 4.45 -4.26
C PRO A 114 -4.24 3.31 -4.84
N LEU A 115 -5.34 3.00 -4.17
CA LEU A 115 -6.40 2.11 -4.68
C LEU A 115 -7.34 2.95 -5.55
N MET A 116 -7.14 2.91 -6.87
CA MET A 116 -7.91 3.71 -7.83
C MET A 116 -8.80 2.84 -8.71
N TYR A 117 -10.06 3.21 -8.90
CA TYR A 117 -10.93 2.63 -9.92
C TYR A 117 -11.92 3.66 -10.45
N ASN A 118 -12.05 3.79 -11.78
CA ASN A 118 -12.87 4.80 -12.46
C ASN A 118 -12.66 6.22 -11.89
N GLU A 119 -11.39 6.63 -11.76
CA GLU A 119 -10.96 7.93 -11.21
C GLU A 119 -11.32 8.19 -9.73
N LYS A 120 -11.96 7.22 -9.06
CA LYS A 120 -12.29 7.27 -7.64
C LYS A 120 -11.21 6.58 -6.81
N LEU A 121 -10.86 7.23 -5.70
CA LEU A 121 -9.95 6.72 -4.68
C LEU A 121 -10.73 5.87 -3.66
N TYR A 122 -10.22 4.67 -3.36
CA TYR A 122 -10.78 3.73 -2.40
C TYR A 122 -9.88 3.51 -1.18
N GLY A 123 -8.64 4.00 -1.20
CA GLY A 123 -7.67 3.80 -0.13
C GLY A 123 -6.23 3.74 -0.64
N THR A 124 -5.35 3.06 0.10
CA THR A 124 -3.94 2.87 -0.26
C THR A 124 -3.41 1.50 0.15
N ILE A 125 -2.45 0.96 -0.61
CA ILE A 125 -1.64 -0.18 -0.23
C ILE A 125 -0.18 0.24 -0.13
N GLY A 126 0.51 -0.18 0.93
CA GLY A 126 1.92 0.08 1.17
C GLY A 126 2.70 -1.22 1.39
N ILE A 127 3.89 -1.30 0.80
CA ILE A 127 4.83 -2.41 0.96
C ILE A 127 6.22 -1.86 1.26
N ALA A 128 6.98 -2.57 2.10
CA ALA A 128 8.31 -2.14 2.50
C ALA A 128 9.28 -3.31 2.75
N LYS A 129 10.55 -3.03 2.49
CA LYS A 129 11.71 -3.89 2.71
C LYS A 129 12.55 -3.35 3.86
N PRO A 130 13.23 -4.23 4.63
CA PRO A 130 14.10 -3.82 5.72
C PRO A 130 15.47 -3.32 5.23
N VAL A 131 15.68 -3.24 3.91
CA VAL A 131 16.91 -2.80 3.26
C VAL A 131 16.58 -1.73 2.22
N PRO A 132 17.53 -0.84 1.85
CA PRO A 132 17.31 0.11 0.77
C PRO A 132 16.91 -0.64 -0.49
N TYR A 133 15.91 -0.13 -1.19
CA TYR A 133 15.45 -0.77 -2.41
C TYR A 133 14.74 0.23 -3.32
N ASP A 134 15.16 0.24 -4.58
CA ASP A 134 14.48 0.93 -5.67
C ASP A 134 13.52 -0.05 -6.33
N PHE A 135 12.23 0.18 -6.14
CA PHE A 135 11.17 -0.56 -6.82
C PHE A 135 11.19 -0.18 -8.31
N THR A 136 11.24 -1.19 -9.16
CA THR A 136 11.21 -0.99 -10.60
C THR A 136 9.87 -0.43 -11.06
N GLU A 137 9.83 0.19 -12.24
CA GLU A 137 8.58 0.65 -12.84
C GLU A 137 7.57 -0.50 -13.01
N ALA A 138 8.05 -1.71 -13.34
CA ALA A 138 7.22 -2.90 -13.45
C ALA A 138 6.59 -3.29 -12.10
N GLU A 139 7.35 -3.26 -11.01
CA GLU A 139 6.85 -3.53 -9.65
C GLU A 139 5.85 -2.47 -9.20
N THR A 140 6.16 -1.19 -9.45
CA THR A 140 5.26 -0.07 -9.14
C THR A 140 3.94 -0.21 -9.90
N ASN A 141 4.00 -0.49 -11.20
CA ASN A 141 2.81 -0.69 -12.01
C ASN A 141 2.02 -1.95 -11.58
N LEU A 142 2.71 -3.00 -11.13
CA LEU A 142 2.06 -4.19 -10.59
C LEU A 142 1.32 -3.91 -9.28
N LEU A 143 1.92 -3.15 -8.36
CA LEU A 143 1.26 -2.77 -7.11
C LEU A 143 0.04 -1.88 -7.37
N MET A 144 0.15 -0.93 -8.31
CA MET A 144 -0.98 -0.13 -8.78
C MET A 144 -2.09 -1.01 -9.35
N LYS A 145 -1.76 -2.06 -10.12
CA LYS A 145 -2.73 -2.99 -10.68
C LYS A 145 -3.43 -3.84 -9.63
N ILE A 146 -2.69 -4.28 -8.59
CA ILE A 146 -3.28 -4.94 -7.42
C ILE A 146 -4.25 -3.96 -6.74
N GLY A 147 -3.85 -2.70 -6.56
CA GLY A 147 -4.69 -1.68 -5.95
C GLY A 147 -5.98 -1.39 -6.72
N GLU A 148 -5.91 -1.34 -8.05
CA GLU A 148 -7.08 -1.26 -8.92
C GLU A 148 -8.01 -2.47 -8.75
N SER A 149 -7.44 -3.68 -8.66
CA SER A 149 -8.23 -4.91 -8.51
C SER A 149 -8.94 -4.99 -7.16
N ILE A 150 -8.31 -4.50 -6.09
CA ILE A 150 -8.94 -4.32 -4.78
C ILE A 150 -10.10 -3.31 -4.89
N SER A 151 -9.86 -2.17 -5.54
CA SER A 151 -10.86 -1.12 -5.73
C SER A 151 -12.09 -1.61 -6.49
N GLN A 152 -11.89 -2.43 -7.53
CA GLN A 152 -12.98 -3.08 -8.27
C GLN A 152 -13.82 -3.99 -7.38
N LYS A 153 -13.20 -4.71 -6.43
CA LYS A 153 -13.91 -5.57 -5.49
C LYS A 153 -14.69 -4.76 -4.45
N LEU A 154 -14.17 -3.62 -4.02
CA LEU A 154 -14.85 -2.70 -3.09
C LEU A 154 -16.00 -1.92 -3.72
N ASN A 155 -15.98 -1.74 -5.04
CA ASN A 155 -17.05 -1.05 -5.78
C ASN A 155 -18.25 -1.95 -6.10
N ARG A 156 -18.14 -3.27 -5.92
CA ARG A 156 -19.22 -4.24 -6.18
C ARG A 156 -20.16 -4.34 -5.00
#